data_AF-A0AAU7WHL6-F1
#
_entry.id   AF-A0AAU7WHL6-F1
#
_cell.length_a   1.000
_cell.length_b   1.000
_cell.length_c   1.000
_cell.angle_alpha   90.00
_cell.angle_beta   90.00
_cell.angle_gamma   90.00
#
_symmetry.space_group_name_H-M   'P 1'
#
loop_
_entity.id
_entity.type
_entity.pdbx_description
1 polymer ?
#
loop_
_entity_poly.entity_id
_entity_poly.type
_entity_poly.pdbx_seq_one_letter_code
_entity_poly.pdbx_strand_id
1 'polypeptide(L)'
;MVSLSCLFLTYGLIEGQHFKWSMYIVGILIISVVIFIIFYVQQKLRQKRDPLIPFALFEDRNYTLMNVVGVFFSIGVLGLMLLLSIYFQSILGYDAFRAGLTLVPASLISMCVSPFAGKFSNKIDGKYLVLAGLALTLIGMIWVFFIMNGHNYWVQFMLSMVITGFGNGLLISPMAAVAVKEVKDEVAGAASGVMNTVRQLGTVGGSAAVGALLQNRISAMNHGSEFESVFDISTKFGGHLSGYLTALRESLLLPMAAIALACIACAFVRKNAKRLSTNEVK
;
A
#
# COMPACT_ATOMS: atom_id res chain seq x y z
N MET A 1 10.95 19.49 2.38
CA MET A 1 9.58 19.91 2.00
C MET A 1 8.67 18.70 1.80
N VAL A 2 8.97 17.80 0.86
CA VAL A 2 8.16 16.60 0.59
C VAL A 2 7.92 15.71 1.82
N SER A 3 8.94 15.44 2.64
CA SER A 3 8.78 14.65 3.88
C SER A 3 7.88 15.34 4.90
N LEU A 4 7.89 16.68 4.94
CA LEU A 4 7.03 17.48 5.82
C LEU A 4 5.57 17.46 5.34
N SER A 5 5.36 17.53 4.02
CA SER A 5 4.04 17.35 3.39
C SER A 5 3.47 15.96 3.67
N CYS A 6 4.28 14.90 3.49
CA CYS A 6 3.86 13.55 3.83
C CYS A 6 3.51 13.41 5.31
N LEU A 7 4.30 14.01 6.21
CA LEU A 7 4.02 13.96 7.64
C LEU A 7 2.68 14.64 7.98
N PHE A 8 2.44 15.84 7.46
CA PHE A 8 1.17 16.55 7.66
C PHE A 8 -0.01 15.84 7.00
N LEU A 9 0.14 15.32 5.78
CA LEU A 9 -0.91 14.53 5.13
C LEU A 9 -1.27 13.30 5.95
N THR A 10 -0.24 12.55 6.37
CA THR A 10 -0.41 11.30 7.14
C THR A 10 -1.08 11.61 8.47
N TYR A 11 -0.61 12.62 9.19
CA TYR A 11 -1.20 13.04 10.45
C TYR A 11 -2.64 13.49 10.29
N GLY A 12 -2.93 14.35 9.29
CA GLY A 12 -4.30 14.80 9.02
C GLY A 12 -5.23 13.66 8.60
N LEU A 13 -4.75 12.65 7.87
CA LEU A 13 -5.59 11.54 7.44
C LEU A 13 -5.82 10.49 8.54
N ILE A 14 -4.85 10.28 9.43
CA ILE A 14 -4.97 9.35 10.56
C ILE A 14 -5.82 9.98 11.68
N GLU A 15 -5.50 11.22 12.08
CA GLU A 15 -6.21 11.91 13.17
C GLU A 15 -7.51 12.56 12.69
N GLY A 16 -7.74 12.54 11.38
CA GLY A 16 -8.92 13.07 10.69
C GLY A 16 -10.22 12.73 11.36
N GLN A 17 -10.34 11.44 11.70
CA GLN A 17 -11.54 10.90 12.31
C GLN A 17 -11.61 11.18 13.81
N HIS A 18 -10.47 11.16 14.53
CA HIS A 18 -10.44 11.46 15.97
C HIS A 18 -10.92 12.89 16.27
N PHE A 19 -10.71 13.84 15.36
CA PHE A 19 -11.25 15.20 15.48
C PHE A 19 -12.52 15.46 14.63
N LYS A 20 -13.24 14.42 14.21
CA LYS A 20 -14.51 14.53 13.44
C LYS A 20 -14.41 15.42 12.19
N TRP A 21 -13.28 15.39 11.48
CA TRP A 21 -13.04 16.27 10.33
C TRP A 21 -13.19 17.77 10.67
N SER A 22 -12.82 18.15 11.90
CA SER A 22 -12.77 19.54 12.33
C SER A 22 -11.98 20.40 11.34
N MET A 23 -12.33 21.69 11.25
CA MET A 23 -11.75 22.66 10.33
C MET A 23 -10.21 22.71 10.40
N TYR A 24 -9.62 22.30 11.52
CA TYR A 24 -8.18 22.12 11.71
C TYR A 24 -7.55 21.01 10.84
N ILE A 25 -8.23 19.89 10.65
CA ILE A 25 -7.75 18.75 9.86
C ILE A 25 -7.93 19.01 8.37
N VAL A 26 -9.08 19.58 8.00
CA VAL A 26 -9.28 20.10 6.65
C VAL A 26 -8.20 21.14 6.34
N GLY A 27 -7.84 21.98 7.32
CA GLY A 27 -6.69 22.88 7.26
C GLY A 27 -5.37 22.17 7.01
N ILE A 28 -5.05 21.10 7.74
CA ILE A 28 -3.82 20.30 7.58
C ILE A 28 -3.77 19.59 6.21
N LEU A 29 -4.90 19.09 5.71
CA LEU A 29 -5.01 18.49 4.39
C LEU A 29 -4.85 19.53 3.28
N ILE A 30 -5.48 20.69 3.42
CA ILE A 30 -5.30 21.83 2.51
C ILE A 30 -3.85 22.29 2.53
N ILE A 31 -3.22 22.40 3.70
CA ILE A 31 -1.80 22.76 3.85
C ILE A 31 -0.91 21.73 3.15
N SER A 32 -1.19 20.43 3.28
CA SER A 32 -0.42 19.40 2.58
C SER A 32 -0.58 19.50 1.07
N VAL A 33 -1.80 19.70 0.56
CA VAL A 33 -2.07 19.90 -0.88
C VAL A 33 -1.41 21.18 -1.38
N VAL A 34 -1.46 22.26 -0.61
CA VAL A 34 -0.81 23.55 -0.92
C VAL A 34 0.70 23.40 -0.95
N ILE A 35 1.32 22.68 0.00
CA ILE A 35 2.76 22.41 -0.04
C ILE A 35 3.12 21.52 -1.23
N PHE A 36 2.26 20.57 -1.61
CA PHE A 36 2.45 19.74 -2.80
C PHE A 36 2.36 20.56 -4.10
N ILE A 37 1.43 21.52 -4.17
CA ILE A 37 1.28 22.45 -5.29
C ILE A 37 2.46 23.43 -5.34
N ILE A 38 2.90 23.96 -4.20
CA ILE A 38 4.08 24.83 -4.10
C ILE A 38 5.33 24.08 -4.55
N PHE A 39 5.49 22.82 -4.13
CA PHE A 39 6.57 21.96 -4.58
C PHE A 39 6.50 21.74 -6.10
N TYR A 40 5.33 21.38 -6.63
CA TYR A 40 5.14 21.20 -8.07
C TYR A 40 5.47 22.46 -8.87
N VAL A 41 5.02 23.64 -8.42
CA VAL A 41 5.28 24.93 -9.07
C VAL A 41 6.76 25.31 -8.97
N GLN A 42 7.41 25.13 -7.81
CA GLN A 42 8.85 25.37 -7.65
C GLN A 42 9.69 24.41 -8.51
N GLN A 43 9.28 23.15 -8.64
CA GLN A 43 9.96 22.17 -9.48
C GLN A 43 9.83 22.55 -10.97
N LYS A 44 8.63 22.96 -11.40
CA LYS A 44 8.35 23.43 -12.77
C LYS A 44 9.16 24.69 -13.12
N LEU A 45 9.29 25.61 -12.17
CA LEU A 45 10.07 26.85 -12.36
C LEU A 45 11.59 26.61 -12.39
N ARG A 46 12.09 25.57 -11.69
CA ARG A 46 13.53 25.24 -11.61
C ARG A 46 14.01 24.25 -12.67
N GLN A 47 13.15 23.81 -13.60
CA GLN A 47 13.49 22.87 -14.68
C GLN A 47 14.70 23.29 -15.54
N LYS A 48 14.96 24.60 -15.68
CA LYS A 48 16.02 25.14 -16.56
C LYS A 48 17.42 25.22 -15.91
N ARG A 49 17.58 24.95 -14.62
CA ARG A 49 18.84 25.26 -13.89
C ARG A 49 19.50 24.12 -13.13
N ASP A 50 18.72 23.15 -12.65
CA ASP A 50 19.18 21.81 -12.19
C ASP A 50 17.95 21.13 -11.56
N PRO A 51 17.18 20.32 -12.31
CA PRO A 51 15.95 19.75 -11.78
C PRO A 51 16.25 18.64 -10.77
N LEU A 52 15.82 18.83 -9.52
CA LEU A 52 15.82 17.76 -8.50
C LEU A 52 14.95 16.55 -8.91
N ILE A 53 13.97 16.71 -9.80
CA ILE A 53 13.16 15.65 -10.39
C ILE A 53 12.95 16.02 -11.86
N PRO A 54 13.58 15.32 -12.81
CA PRO A 54 13.30 15.53 -14.23
C PRO A 54 11.90 15.00 -14.54
N PHE A 55 10.99 15.86 -15.02
CA PHE A 55 9.67 15.40 -15.48
C PHE A 55 9.74 14.39 -16.64
N ALA A 56 10.87 14.33 -17.34
CA ALA A 56 11.20 13.29 -18.31
C ALA A 56 11.12 11.86 -17.74
N LEU A 57 11.24 11.66 -16.41
CA LEU A 57 10.99 10.36 -15.79
C LEU A 57 9.56 9.86 -16.01
N PHE A 58 8.57 10.75 -16.01
CA PHE A 58 7.16 10.36 -16.17
C PHE A 58 6.78 10.11 -17.64
N GLU A 59 7.60 10.57 -18.59
CA GLU A 59 7.47 10.20 -20.00
C GLU A 59 7.83 8.73 -20.22
N ASP A 60 8.66 8.14 -19.35
CA ASP A 60 8.90 6.71 -19.32
C ASP A 60 7.66 5.96 -18.81
N ARG A 61 7.08 5.16 -19.70
CA ARG A 61 5.90 4.36 -19.44
C ARG A 61 6.12 3.32 -18.34
N ASN A 62 7.29 2.68 -18.28
CA ASN A 62 7.60 1.67 -17.26
C ASN A 62 7.75 2.32 -15.88
N TYR A 63 8.37 3.51 -15.80
CA TYR A 63 8.46 4.28 -14.55
C TYR A 63 7.08 4.67 -14.05
N THR A 64 6.23 5.24 -14.91
CA THR A 64 4.87 5.65 -14.53
C THR A 64 4.01 4.45 -14.12
N LEU A 65 4.04 3.34 -14.86
CA LEU A 65 3.29 2.13 -14.51
C LEU A 65 3.78 1.51 -13.19
N MET A 66 5.09 1.46 -12.92
CA MET A 66 5.61 0.95 -11.65
C MET A 66 5.22 1.83 -10.46
N ASN A 67 5.15 3.15 -10.64
CA ASN A 67 4.61 4.04 -9.61
C ASN A 67 3.14 3.74 -9.33
N VAL A 68 2.32 3.55 -10.37
CA VAL A 68 0.90 3.17 -10.22
C VAL A 68 0.76 1.83 -9.49
N VAL A 69 1.55 0.81 -9.87
CA VAL A 69 1.61 -0.48 -9.17
C VAL A 69 1.97 -0.28 -7.70
N GLY A 70 2.98 0.55 -7.40
CA GLY A 70 3.39 0.88 -6.04
C GLY A 70 2.30 1.52 -5.20
N VAL A 71 1.51 2.44 -5.77
CA VAL A 71 0.35 3.06 -5.09
C VAL A 71 -0.68 2.01 -4.71
N PHE A 72 -1.14 1.22 -5.68
CA PHE A 72 -2.17 0.21 -5.45
C PHE A 72 -1.69 -0.90 -4.50
N PHE A 73 -0.42 -1.29 -4.61
CA PHE A 73 0.21 -2.21 -3.67
C PHE A 73 0.20 -1.66 -2.23
N SER A 74 0.61 -0.39 -2.05
CA SER A 74 0.58 0.28 -0.75
C SER A 74 -0.82 0.37 -0.16
N ILE A 75 -1.83 0.70 -0.98
CA ILE A 75 -3.25 0.72 -0.57
C ILE A 75 -3.68 -0.68 -0.09
N GLY A 76 -3.37 -1.72 -0.87
CA GLY A 76 -3.78 -3.08 -0.56
C GLY A 76 -3.15 -3.62 0.72
N VAL A 77 -1.83 -3.50 0.88
CA VAL A 77 -1.12 -4.07 2.03
C VAL A 77 -1.49 -3.37 3.33
N LEU A 78 -1.55 -2.04 3.35
CA LEU A 78 -1.94 -1.33 4.58
C LEU A 78 -3.43 -1.44 4.88
N GLY A 79 -4.29 -1.44 3.86
CA GLY A 79 -5.71 -1.71 4.03
C GLY A 79 -5.97 -3.07 4.68
N LEU A 80 -5.25 -4.10 4.23
CA LEU A 80 -5.29 -5.43 4.83
C LEU A 80 -4.82 -5.43 6.30
N MET A 81 -3.67 -4.79 6.59
CA MET A 81 -3.15 -4.73 7.97
C MET A 81 -4.10 -4.02 8.93
N LEU A 82 -4.70 -2.91 8.49
CA LEU A 82 -5.67 -2.15 9.29
C LEU A 82 -6.90 -3.01 9.59
N LEU A 83 -7.49 -3.66 8.57
CA LEU A 83 -8.67 -4.52 8.74
C LEU A 83 -8.39 -5.74 9.63
N LEU A 84 -7.23 -6.39 9.46
CA LEU A 84 -6.84 -7.53 10.29
C LEU A 84 -6.60 -7.14 11.74
N SER A 85 -5.96 -6.00 11.99
CA SER A 85 -5.74 -5.49 13.35
C SER A 85 -7.07 -5.28 14.06
N ILE A 86 -8.02 -4.64 13.37
CA ILE A 86 -9.38 -4.42 13.87
C ILE A 86 -10.10 -5.75 14.09
N TYR A 87 -10.03 -6.69 13.15
CA TYR A 87 -10.67 -8.00 13.27
C TYR A 87 -10.13 -8.80 14.47
N PHE A 88 -8.81 -8.85 14.65
CA PHE A 88 -8.19 -9.58 15.76
C PHE A 88 -8.56 -9.00 17.12
N GLN A 89 -8.54 -7.68 17.25
CA GLN A 89 -8.82 -7.04 18.53
C GLN A 89 -10.32 -6.97 18.83
N SER A 90 -11.14 -6.64 17.83
CA SER A 90 -12.57 -6.35 18.03
C SER A 90 -13.47 -7.59 17.97
N ILE A 91 -13.14 -8.59 17.16
CA ILE A 91 -13.96 -9.82 17.03
C ILE A 91 -13.38 -10.97 17.82
N LEU A 92 -12.07 -11.21 17.68
CA LEU A 92 -11.41 -12.32 18.35
C LEU A 92 -11.00 -12.00 19.80
N GLY A 93 -11.12 -10.73 20.22
CA GLY A 93 -10.73 -10.28 21.55
C GLY A 93 -9.25 -10.47 21.84
N TYR A 94 -8.40 -10.45 20.79
CA TYR A 94 -6.96 -10.58 20.98
C TYR A 94 -6.40 -9.30 21.57
N ASP A 95 -5.52 -9.45 22.56
CA ASP A 95 -4.66 -8.36 22.98
C ASP A 95 -3.77 -7.89 21.82
N ALA A 96 -3.39 -6.60 21.84
CA ALA A 96 -2.55 -5.99 20.81
C ALA A 96 -1.26 -6.78 20.53
N PHE A 97 -0.68 -7.40 21.56
CA PHE A 97 0.51 -8.25 21.40
C PHE A 97 0.25 -9.48 20.53
N ARG A 98 -0.87 -10.19 20.75
CA ARG A 98 -1.24 -11.39 19.97
C ARG A 98 -1.64 -11.04 18.54
N ALA A 99 -2.35 -9.93 18.35
CA ALA A 99 -2.67 -9.41 17.03
C ALA A 99 -1.38 -9.10 16.24
N GLY A 100 -0.44 -8.40 16.86
CA GLY A 100 0.88 -8.13 16.30
C GLY A 100 1.63 -9.40 15.93
N LEU A 101 1.69 -10.39 16.84
CA LEU A 101 2.37 -11.67 16.60
C LEU A 101 1.84 -12.41 15.37
N THR A 102 0.56 -12.25 15.05
CA THR A 102 -0.08 -12.87 13.88
C THR A 102 0.33 -12.19 12.58
N LEU A 103 0.68 -10.91 12.63
CA LEU A 103 1.11 -10.10 11.48
C LEU A 103 2.63 -10.16 11.23
N VAL A 104 3.43 -10.45 12.26
CA VAL A 104 4.90 -10.58 12.19
C VAL A 104 5.39 -11.50 11.06
N PRO A 105 4.82 -12.70 10.83
CA PRO A 105 5.27 -13.61 9.78
C PRO A 105 5.33 -12.96 8.40
N ALA A 106 4.37 -12.09 8.05
CA ALA A 106 4.37 -11.41 6.76
C ALA A 106 5.63 -10.54 6.57
N SER A 107 6.03 -9.80 7.61
CA SER A 107 7.20 -8.92 7.56
C SER A 107 8.51 -9.72 7.57
N LEU A 108 8.60 -10.76 8.41
CA LEU A 108 9.79 -11.60 8.52
C LEU A 108 10.08 -12.33 7.20
N ILE A 109 9.05 -12.94 6.62
CA ILE A 109 9.16 -13.64 5.34
C ILE A 109 9.49 -12.65 4.22
N SER A 110 8.84 -11.48 4.17
CA SER A 110 9.16 -10.46 3.17
C SER A 110 10.62 -10.00 3.24
N MET A 111 11.14 -9.78 4.46
CA MET A 111 12.54 -9.41 4.70
C MET A 111 13.50 -10.51 4.23
N CYS A 112 13.17 -11.77 4.50
CA CYS A 112 13.99 -12.91 4.06
C CYS A 112 13.94 -13.11 2.54
N VAL A 113 12.79 -12.97 1.91
CA VAL A 113 12.57 -13.24 0.46
C VAL A 113 13.09 -12.11 -0.44
N SER A 114 13.02 -10.87 0.03
CA SER A 114 13.39 -9.67 -0.75
C SER A 114 14.81 -9.72 -1.36
N PRO A 115 15.88 -10.09 -0.62
CA PRO A 115 17.21 -10.23 -1.20
C PRO A 115 17.30 -11.30 -2.29
N PHE A 116 16.59 -12.42 -2.14
CA PHE A 116 16.56 -13.48 -3.16
C PHE A 116 15.81 -13.01 -4.40
N ALA A 117 14.69 -12.30 -4.24
CA ALA A 117 13.96 -11.71 -5.36
C ALA A 117 14.83 -10.75 -6.17
N GLY A 118 15.66 -9.93 -5.51
CA GLY A 118 16.65 -9.08 -6.17
C GLY A 118 17.66 -9.89 -7.00
N LYS A 119 18.20 -11.00 -6.46
CA LYS A 119 19.10 -11.89 -7.22
C LYS A 119 18.40 -12.55 -8.41
N PHE A 120 17.15 -12.99 -8.25
CA PHE A 120 16.37 -13.60 -9.33
C PHE A 120 16.01 -12.60 -10.43
N SER A 121 15.88 -11.30 -10.10
CA SER A 121 15.63 -10.25 -11.10
C SER A 121 16.79 -10.04 -12.08
N ASN A 122 17.98 -10.57 -11.80
CA ASN A 122 19.09 -10.58 -12.75
C ASN A 122 18.96 -11.69 -13.80
N LYS A 123 18.19 -12.75 -13.52
CA LYS A 123 18.00 -13.91 -14.42
C LYS A 123 16.66 -13.89 -15.14
N ILE A 124 15.61 -13.42 -14.47
CA ILE A 124 14.23 -13.34 -14.97
C ILE A 124 13.85 -11.87 -15.08
N ASP A 125 13.07 -11.50 -16.11
CA ASP A 125 12.59 -10.12 -16.22
C ASP A 125 11.81 -9.72 -14.97
N GLY A 126 12.23 -8.63 -14.32
CA GLY A 126 11.65 -8.14 -13.07
C GLY A 126 10.12 -7.96 -13.13
N LYS A 127 9.56 -7.68 -14.32
CA LYS A 127 8.11 -7.66 -14.55
C LYS A 127 7.40 -8.94 -14.08
N TYR A 128 7.94 -10.12 -14.39
CA TYR A 128 7.30 -11.39 -14.02
C TYR A 128 7.41 -11.65 -12.52
N LEU A 129 8.51 -11.23 -11.88
CA LEU A 129 8.64 -11.31 -10.43
C LEU A 129 7.63 -10.40 -9.72
N VAL A 130 7.47 -9.16 -10.19
CA VAL A 130 6.49 -8.22 -9.63
C VAL A 130 5.07 -8.77 -9.80
N LEU A 131 4.73 -9.30 -10.98
CA LEU A 131 3.42 -9.90 -11.24
C LEU A 131 3.17 -11.12 -10.35
N ALA A 132 4.16 -12.01 -10.19
CA ALA A 132 4.06 -13.17 -9.31
C ALA A 132 3.90 -12.75 -7.84
N GLY A 133 4.63 -11.72 -7.40
CA GLY A 133 4.50 -11.15 -6.06
C GLY A 133 3.10 -10.59 -5.79
N LEU A 134 2.55 -9.81 -6.72
CA LEU A 134 1.17 -9.30 -6.62
C LEU A 134 0.14 -10.42 -6.60
N ALA A 135 0.30 -11.44 -7.46
CA ALA A 135 -0.61 -12.58 -7.50
C ALA A 135 -0.59 -13.35 -6.17
N LEU A 136 0.60 -13.63 -5.61
CA LEU A 136 0.73 -14.28 -4.30
C LEU A 136 0.12 -13.44 -3.17
N THR A 137 0.33 -12.13 -3.19
CA THR A 137 -0.27 -11.19 -2.23
C THR A 137 -1.79 -11.25 -2.32
N LEU A 138 -2.35 -11.24 -3.53
CA LEU A 138 -3.79 -11.35 -3.76
C LEU A 138 -4.35 -12.69 -3.28
N ILE A 139 -3.65 -13.80 -3.53
CA ILE A 139 -4.03 -15.14 -3.04
C ILE A 139 -4.06 -15.16 -1.51
N GLY A 140 -3.06 -14.55 -0.86
CA GLY A 140 -3.03 -14.40 0.59
C GLY A 140 -4.24 -13.61 1.14
N MET A 141 -4.59 -12.50 0.48
CA MET A 141 -5.78 -11.71 0.82
C MET A 141 -7.10 -12.46 0.60
N ILE A 142 -7.21 -13.21 -0.50
CA ILE A 142 -8.37 -14.06 -0.78
C ILE A 142 -8.51 -15.15 0.29
N TRP A 143 -7.39 -15.76 0.70
CA TRP A 143 -7.40 -16.72 1.81
C TRP A 143 -7.97 -16.07 3.06
N VAL A 144 -7.46 -14.88 3.46
CA VAL A 144 -7.99 -14.10 4.59
C VAL A 144 -9.50 -13.90 4.44
N PHE A 145 -9.98 -13.49 3.26
CA PHE A 145 -11.40 -13.27 2.99
C PHE A 145 -12.28 -14.50 3.23
N PHE A 146 -11.76 -15.72 2.98
CA PHE A 146 -12.50 -16.96 3.19
C PHE A 146 -12.46 -17.45 4.64
N ILE A 147 -11.39 -17.19 5.39
CA ILE A 147 -11.26 -17.64 6.79
C ILE A 147 -11.88 -16.66 7.79
N MET A 148 -12.18 -15.44 7.35
CA MET A 148 -12.77 -14.39 8.17
C MET A 148 -14.28 -14.61 8.39
N ASN A 149 -14.62 -15.63 9.17
CA ASN A 149 -15.99 -16.02 9.52
C ASN A 149 -16.30 -15.97 11.03
N GLY A 150 -15.44 -15.32 11.83
CA GLY A 150 -15.63 -15.16 13.29
C GLY A 150 -15.09 -16.32 14.14
N HIS A 151 -14.60 -17.39 13.54
CA HIS A 151 -13.92 -18.48 14.26
C HIS A 151 -12.43 -18.16 14.49
N ASN A 152 -11.88 -18.71 15.58
CA ASN A 152 -10.46 -18.59 15.90
C ASN A 152 -9.62 -19.57 15.06
N TYR A 153 -9.15 -19.09 13.91
CA TYR A 153 -8.24 -19.81 13.02
C TYR A 153 -6.83 -19.23 13.02
N TRP A 154 -6.24 -19.03 14.21
CA TRP A 154 -4.94 -18.36 14.36
C TRP A 154 -3.85 -18.89 13.41
N VAL A 155 -3.72 -20.22 13.27
CA VAL A 155 -2.73 -20.86 12.39
C VAL A 155 -3.00 -20.56 10.90
N GLN A 156 -4.27 -20.51 10.48
CA GLN A 156 -4.61 -20.20 9.09
C GLN A 156 -4.32 -18.73 8.75
N PHE A 157 -4.54 -17.82 9.71
CA PHE A 157 -4.11 -16.43 9.55
C PHE A 157 -2.59 -16.33 9.40
N MET A 158 -1.81 -17.04 10.23
CA MET A 158 -0.35 -17.06 10.09
C MET A 158 0.09 -17.60 8.72
N LEU A 159 -0.52 -18.68 8.23
CA LEU A 159 -0.22 -19.22 6.89
C LEU A 159 -0.55 -18.21 5.77
N SER A 160 -1.70 -17.55 5.85
CA SER A 160 -2.06 -16.51 4.89
C SER A 160 -1.08 -15.32 4.92
N MET A 161 -0.59 -14.95 6.10
CA MET A 161 0.42 -13.92 6.29
C MET A 161 1.78 -14.34 5.74
N VAL A 162 2.16 -15.61 5.85
CA VAL A 162 3.37 -16.15 5.22
C VAL A 162 3.28 -16.02 3.70
N ILE A 163 2.15 -16.39 3.09
CA ILE A 163 1.94 -16.27 1.64
C ILE A 163 1.98 -14.80 1.19
N THR A 164 1.29 -13.93 1.93
CA THR A 164 1.28 -12.48 1.68
C THR A 164 2.69 -11.90 1.80
N GLY A 165 3.45 -12.30 2.82
CA GLY A 165 4.83 -11.90 3.04
C GLY A 165 5.76 -12.35 1.93
N PHE A 166 5.57 -13.57 1.42
CA PHE A 166 6.29 -14.09 0.26
C PHE A 166 6.04 -13.22 -0.97
N GLY A 167 4.76 -12.92 -1.25
CA GLY A 167 4.36 -12.02 -2.33
C GLY A 167 4.97 -10.62 -2.22
N ASN A 168 4.90 -10.02 -1.03
CA ASN A 168 5.49 -8.72 -0.74
C ASN A 168 7.01 -8.72 -0.98
N GLY A 169 7.74 -9.72 -0.49
CA GLY A 169 9.18 -9.84 -0.68
C GLY A 169 9.58 -10.00 -2.15
N LEU A 170 8.80 -10.79 -2.91
CA LEU A 170 9.00 -10.97 -4.36
C LEU A 170 8.77 -9.70 -5.18
N LEU A 171 7.95 -8.78 -4.69
CA LEU A 171 7.63 -7.53 -5.38
C LEU A 171 8.58 -6.38 -5.05
N ILE A 172 8.85 -6.13 -3.77
CA ILE A 172 9.45 -4.87 -3.30
C ILE A 172 10.80 -4.58 -3.99
N SER A 173 11.68 -5.59 -4.08
CA SER A 173 13.00 -5.44 -4.69
C SER A 173 12.96 -5.22 -6.21
N PRO A 174 12.33 -6.11 -7.01
CA PRO A 174 12.31 -5.94 -8.46
C PRO A 174 11.45 -4.77 -8.91
N MET A 175 10.43 -4.34 -8.14
CA MET A 175 9.62 -3.16 -8.49
C MET A 175 10.48 -1.90 -8.55
N ALA A 176 11.30 -1.65 -7.53
CA ALA A 176 12.22 -0.53 -7.52
C ALA A 176 13.27 -0.63 -8.65
N ALA A 177 13.81 -1.83 -8.86
CA ALA A 177 14.79 -2.07 -9.91
C ALA A 177 14.22 -1.82 -11.31
N VAL A 178 12.97 -2.22 -11.59
CA VAL A 178 12.31 -2.00 -12.89
C VAL A 178 11.95 -0.53 -13.09
N ALA A 179 11.51 0.17 -12.04
CA ALA A 179 11.18 1.59 -12.13
C ALA A 179 12.41 2.43 -12.52
N VAL A 180 13.55 2.22 -11.88
CA VAL A 180 14.73 3.09 -12.04
C VAL A 180 15.69 2.58 -13.12
N LYS A 181 15.37 1.48 -13.81
CA LYS A 181 16.28 0.83 -14.77
C LYS A 181 16.69 1.69 -15.97
N GLU A 182 15.75 2.43 -16.54
CA GLU A 182 15.95 3.28 -17.73
C GLU A 182 16.28 4.73 -17.35
N VAL A 183 16.34 5.01 -16.05
CA VAL A 183 16.67 6.32 -15.49
C VAL A 183 18.20 6.48 -15.44
N LYS A 184 18.71 7.63 -15.88
CA LYS A 184 20.15 7.95 -15.78
C LYS A 184 20.60 7.93 -14.32
N ASP A 185 21.79 7.39 -14.04
CA ASP A 185 22.33 7.24 -12.68
C ASP A 185 22.34 8.57 -11.88
N GLU A 186 22.57 9.69 -12.56
CA GLU A 186 22.57 11.05 -12.01
C GLU A 186 21.24 11.45 -11.34
N VAL A 187 20.12 10.87 -11.80
CA VAL A 187 18.75 11.20 -11.34
C VAL A 187 18.04 10.00 -10.72
N ALA A 188 18.74 8.86 -10.55
CA ALA A 188 18.21 7.65 -9.92
C ALA A 188 17.80 7.85 -8.45
N GLY A 189 18.55 8.69 -7.72
CA GLY A 189 18.21 9.10 -6.35
C GLY A 189 16.89 9.87 -6.28
N ALA A 190 16.69 10.81 -7.20
CA ALA A 190 15.45 11.56 -7.34
C ALA A 190 14.26 10.66 -7.71
N ALA A 191 14.47 9.73 -8.65
CA ALA A 191 13.48 8.75 -9.09
C ALA A 191 12.96 7.90 -7.91
N SER A 192 13.87 7.43 -7.07
CA SER A 192 13.56 6.63 -5.88
C SER A 192 12.83 7.45 -4.82
N GLY A 193 13.22 8.72 -4.64
CA GLY A 193 12.54 9.65 -3.74
C GLY A 193 11.08 9.91 -4.13
N VAL A 194 10.84 10.13 -5.42
CA VAL A 194 9.47 10.27 -5.98
C VAL A 194 8.67 9.00 -5.77
N MET A 195 9.25 7.84 -6.11
CA MET A 195 8.57 6.56 -5.95
C MET A 195 8.17 6.29 -4.50
N ASN A 196 9.04 6.56 -3.53
CA ASN A 196 8.69 6.45 -2.11
C ASN A 196 7.62 7.45 -1.70
N THR A 197 7.67 8.69 -2.20
CA THR A 197 6.65 9.70 -1.92
C THR A 197 5.29 9.27 -2.42
N VAL A 198 5.20 8.82 -3.67
CA VAL A 198 3.97 8.34 -4.30
C VAL A 198 3.42 7.11 -3.57
N ARG A 199 4.29 6.18 -3.17
CA ARG A 199 3.90 5.03 -2.35
C ARG A 199 3.32 5.45 -0.99
N GLN A 200 3.91 6.45 -0.33
CA GLN A 200 3.41 6.96 0.94
C GLN A 200 2.05 7.65 0.77
N LEU A 201 1.84 8.41 -0.30
CA LEU A 201 0.53 8.97 -0.63
C LEU A 201 -0.52 7.87 -0.81
N GLY A 202 -0.16 6.77 -1.48
CA GLY A 202 -1.03 5.60 -1.62
C GLY A 202 -1.34 4.92 -0.29
N THR A 203 -0.32 4.74 0.55
CA THR A 203 -0.44 4.21 1.93
C THR A 203 -1.45 5.01 2.76
N VAL A 204 -1.29 6.33 2.76
CA VAL A 204 -2.13 7.26 3.52
C VAL A 204 -3.55 7.25 2.95
N GLY A 205 -3.72 7.54 1.66
CA GLY A 205 -5.04 7.57 1.00
C GLY A 205 -5.78 6.23 1.09
N GLY A 206 -5.06 5.11 0.97
CA GLY A 206 -5.62 3.77 1.08
C GLY A 206 -6.16 3.46 2.47
N SER A 207 -5.39 3.78 3.52
CA SER A 207 -5.83 3.58 4.91
C SER A 207 -7.10 4.37 5.23
N ALA A 208 -7.21 5.61 4.76
CA ALA A 208 -8.40 6.44 4.97
C ALA A 208 -9.59 5.97 4.15
N ALA A 209 -9.38 5.55 2.89
CA ALA A 209 -10.46 5.00 2.07
C ALA A 209 -11.04 3.72 2.69
N VAL A 210 -10.18 2.83 3.21
CA VAL A 210 -10.60 1.60 3.90
C VAL A 210 -11.33 1.93 5.20
N GLY A 211 -10.80 2.85 6.01
CA GLY A 211 -11.45 3.31 7.24
C GLY A 211 -12.83 3.93 6.97
N ALA A 212 -12.93 4.83 5.99
CA ALA A 212 -14.19 5.46 5.59
C ALA A 212 -15.20 4.45 5.05
N LEU A 213 -14.76 3.47 4.25
CA LEU A 213 -15.63 2.40 3.74
C LEU A 213 -16.17 1.54 4.90
N LEU A 214 -15.29 1.12 5.82
CA LEU A 214 -15.68 0.34 6.98
C LEU A 214 -16.70 1.11 7.84
N GLN A 215 -16.43 2.39 8.10
CA GLN A 215 -17.32 3.27 8.85
C GLN A 215 -18.69 3.42 8.17
N ASN A 216 -18.71 3.62 6.85
CA ASN A 216 -19.94 3.74 6.06
C ASN A 216 -20.78 2.45 6.14
N ARG A 217 -20.15 1.28 6.01
CA ARG A 217 -20.82 -0.02 6.11
C ARG A 217 -21.41 -0.26 7.49
N ILE A 218 -20.70 0.12 8.54
CA ILE A 218 -21.16 -0.01 9.92
C ILE A 218 -22.33 0.93 10.21
N SER A 219 -22.26 2.17 9.74
CA SER A 219 -23.32 3.17 9.90
C SER A 219 -24.59 2.80 9.11
N ALA A 220 -24.44 2.12 7.96
CA ALA A 220 -25.58 1.61 7.20
C ALA A 220 -26.32 0.46 7.91
N MET A 221 -25.64 -0.26 8.82
CA MET A 221 -26.24 -1.37 9.58
C MET A 221 -26.88 -0.93 10.90
N ASN A 222 -26.38 0.14 11.52
CA ASN A 222 -26.96 0.69 12.74
C ASN A 222 -27.63 2.04 12.44
N HIS A 223 -28.96 2.10 12.50
CA HIS A 223 -29.73 3.34 12.36
C HIS A 223 -29.43 4.33 13.52
N GLY A 224 -28.32 5.07 13.45
CA GLY A 224 -28.10 6.28 14.26
C GLY A 224 -26.95 6.30 15.27
N SER A 225 -25.97 5.40 15.22
CA SER A 225 -24.74 5.55 16.04
C SER A 225 -23.56 6.07 15.22
N GLU A 226 -23.26 7.37 15.34
CA GLU A 226 -21.97 7.93 14.93
C GLU A 226 -20.86 7.33 15.81
N PHE A 227 -19.95 6.55 15.22
CA PHE A 227 -18.75 6.10 15.92
C PHE A 227 -17.67 7.19 15.83
N GLU A 228 -17.10 7.54 16.98
CA GLU A 228 -16.08 8.58 17.12
C GLU A 228 -14.70 8.16 16.58
N SER A 229 -14.42 6.86 16.51
CA SER A 229 -13.21 6.33 15.92
C SER A 229 -13.40 4.89 15.44
N VAL A 230 -12.61 4.47 14.43
CA VAL A 230 -12.58 3.09 13.95
C VAL A 230 -12.10 2.11 15.04
N PHE A 231 -11.37 2.60 16.05
CA PHE A 231 -10.89 1.83 17.20
C PHE A 231 -11.94 1.70 18.32
N ASP A 232 -12.86 2.67 18.49
CA ASP A 232 -13.98 2.60 19.45
C ASP A 232 -15.08 1.61 19.05
N ILE A 233 -15.00 1.08 17.83
CA ILE A 233 -15.94 0.07 17.34
C ILE A 233 -15.81 -1.22 18.16
N SER A 234 -14.61 -1.53 18.68
CA SER A 234 -14.30 -2.71 19.49
C SER A 234 -15.10 -2.75 20.80
N THR A 235 -15.30 -1.60 21.45
CA THR A 235 -15.87 -1.50 22.81
C THR A 235 -17.39 -1.41 22.83
N LYS A 236 -18.04 -0.96 21.74
CA LYS A 236 -19.50 -0.71 21.70
C LYS A 236 -20.35 -1.76 20.99
N PHE A 237 -19.75 -2.73 20.29
CA PHE A 237 -20.49 -3.73 19.49
C PHE A 237 -20.81 -5.04 20.25
N GLY A 238 -21.43 -4.93 21.43
CA GLY A 238 -21.81 -6.08 22.25
C GLY A 238 -23.01 -6.92 21.75
N GLY A 239 -23.58 -6.65 20.55
CA GLY A 239 -24.85 -7.27 20.15
C GLY A 239 -25.07 -7.64 18.67
N HIS A 240 -24.22 -7.21 17.72
CA HIS A 240 -24.40 -7.47 16.28
C HIS A 240 -23.10 -7.95 15.62
N LEU A 241 -22.54 -9.05 16.13
CA LEU A 241 -21.26 -9.63 15.67
C LEU A 241 -21.31 -10.02 14.17
N SER A 242 -22.46 -10.49 13.68
CA SER A 242 -22.65 -10.91 12.28
C SER A 242 -22.60 -9.76 11.29
N GLY A 243 -23.22 -8.61 11.61
CA GLY A 243 -23.17 -7.42 10.76
C GLY A 243 -21.76 -6.85 10.68
N TYR A 244 -21.05 -6.80 11.81
CA TYR A 244 -19.68 -6.31 11.86
C TYR A 244 -18.69 -7.18 11.07
N LEU A 245 -18.84 -8.51 11.16
CA LEU A 245 -18.09 -9.47 10.35
C LEU A 245 -18.29 -9.24 8.85
N THR A 246 -19.54 -9.03 8.41
CA THR A 246 -19.86 -8.72 7.02
C THR A 246 -19.26 -7.39 6.58
N ALA A 247 -19.32 -6.35 7.42
CA ALA A 247 -18.71 -5.05 7.14
C ALA A 247 -17.19 -5.16 6.90
N LEU A 248 -16.49 -5.89 7.77
CA LEU A 248 -15.05 -6.09 7.63
C LEU A 248 -14.72 -6.91 6.37
N ARG A 249 -15.51 -7.95 6.09
CA ARG A 249 -15.31 -8.82 4.92
C ARG A 249 -15.55 -8.08 3.61
N GLU A 250 -16.59 -7.27 3.52
CA GLU A 250 -16.81 -6.42 2.36
C GLU A 250 -15.77 -5.31 2.22
N SER A 251 -15.31 -4.75 3.33
CA SER A 251 -14.25 -3.73 3.32
C SER A 251 -12.91 -4.29 2.81
N LEU A 252 -12.69 -5.60 2.95
CA LEU A 252 -11.53 -6.31 2.41
C LEU A 252 -11.53 -6.39 0.86
N LEU A 253 -12.69 -6.21 0.21
CA LEU A 253 -12.78 -6.17 -1.24
C LEU A 253 -11.99 -5.00 -1.84
N LEU A 254 -11.91 -3.85 -1.14
CA LEU A 254 -11.20 -2.68 -1.63
C LEU A 254 -9.67 -2.92 -1.69
N PRO A 255 -9.00 -3.40 -0.63
CA PRO A 255 -7.60 -3.83 -0.70
C PRO A 255 -7.33 -4.88 -1.79
N MET A 256 -8.22 -5.88 -1.94
CA MET A 256 -8.08 -6.91 -2.98
C MET A 256 -8.22 -6.32 -4.38
N ALA A 257 -9.19 -5.43 -4.60
CA ALA A 257 -9.38 -4.73 -5.86
C ALA A 257 -8.16 -3.85 -6.18
N ALA A 258 -7.56 -3.20 -5.19
CA ALA A 258 -6.32 -2.45 -5.37
C ALA A 258 -5.18 -3.37 -5.86
N ILE A 259 -4.94 -4.51 -5.21
CA ILE A 259 -3.92 -5.47 -5.69
C ILE A 259 -4.26 -6.02 -7.08
N ALA A 260 -5.53 -6.29 -7.38
CA ALA A 260 -5.93 -6.73 -8.72
C ALA A 260 -5.67 -5.66 -9.80
N LEU A 261 -5.95 -4.40 -9.50
CA LEU A 261 -5.60 -3.27 -10.37
C LEU A 261 -4.08 -3.11 -10.53
N ALA A 262 -3.31 -3.38 -9.47
CA ALA A 262 -1.85 -3.45 -9.56
C ALA A 262 -1.40 -4.57 -10.51
N CYS A 263 -2.02 -5.76 -10.46
CA CYS A 263 -1.73 -6.85 -11.40
C CYS A 263 -1.98 -6.42 -12.85
N ILE A 264 -3.13 -5.78 -13.10
CA ILE A 264 -3.51 -5.29 -14.43
C ILE A 264 -2.51 -4.22 -14.91
N ALA A 265 -2.19 -3.23 -14.07
CA ALA A 265 -1.20 -2.21 -14.40
C ALA A 265 0.18 -2.82 -14.68
N CYS A 266 0.60 -3.81 -13.89
CA CYS A 266 1.84 -4.54 -14.08
C CYS A 266 1.85 -5.35 -15.40
N ALA A 267 0.71 -5.86 -15.85
CA ALA A 267 0.61 -6.57 -17.13
C ALA A 267 0.92 -5.66 -18.33
N PHE A 268 0.58 -4.36 -18.25
CA PHE A 268 0.86 -3.36 -19.29
C PHE A 268 2.32 -2.86 -19.32
N VAL A 269 3.13 -3.21 -18.33
CA VAL A 269 4.56 -2.87 -18.30
C VAL A 269 5.25 -3.59 -19.45
N ARG A 270 6.09 -2.90 -20.22
CA ARG A 270 6.75 -3.55 -21.36
C ARG A 270 7.78 -4.56 -20.87
N LYS A 271 7.93 -5.66 -21.61
CA LYS A 271 9.02 -6.62 -21.33
C LYS A 271 10.34 -5.90 -21.54
N ASN A 272 11.28 -6.10 -20.63
CA ASN A 272 12.63 -5.58 -20.81
C ASN A 272 13.22 -6.22 -22.07
N ALA A 273 13.62 -5.41 -23.05
CA ALA A 273 14.59 -5.89 -24.01
C ALA A 273 15.88 -6.18 -23.22
N LYS A 274 16.41 -7.40 -23.32
CA LYS A 274 17.76 -7.70 -22.82
C LYS A 274 18.68 -6.62 -23.38
N ARG A 275 19.57 -6.06 -22.54
CA ARG A 275 20.81 -5.45 -23.06
C ARG A 275 21.43 -6.53 -23.93
N LEU A 276 21.32 -6.38 -25.25
CA LEU A 276 22.24 -7.03 -26.16
C LEU A 276 23.60 -6.51 -25.72
N SER A 277 24.37 -7.33 -25.02
CA SER A 277 25.79 -7.09 -24.86
C SER A 277 26.39 -7.27 -26.25
N THR A 278 26.33 -6.20 -27.02
CA THR A 278 27.41 -5.82 -27.92
C THR A 278 28.67 -5.74 -27.06
N ASN A 279 29.39 -6.86 -27.02
CA ASN A 279 30.83 -6.92 -26.82
C ASN A 279 31.35 -8.02 -27.76
N GLU A 280 31.04 -7.87 -29.04
CA GLU A 280 32.01 -8.18 -30.08
C GLU A 280 32.61 -6.85 -30.56
N VAL A 281 33.92 -6.87 -30.83
CA VAL A 281 34.75 -5.82 -31.44
C VAL A 281 35.15 -4.68 -30.46
N LYS A 282 36.40 -4.44 -30.08
CA LYS A 282 37.74 -4.89 -30.49
C LYS A 282 38.70 -4.58 -29.34
#